data_AF-T1AMZ6-F1
#
_entry.id   AF-T1AMZ6-F1
#
_cell.length_a   1.000
_cell.length_b   1.000
_cell.length_c   1.000
_cell.angle_alpha   90.00
_cell.angle_beta   90.00
_cell.angle_gamma   90.00
#
_symmetry.space_group_name_H-M   'P 1'
#
loop_
_entity.id
_entity.type
_entity.pdbx_description
1 polymer ?
#
loop_
_entity_poly.entity_id
_entity_poly.type
_entity_poly.pdbx_seq_one_letter_code
_entity_poly.pdbx_strand_id
1 'polypeptide(L)' 'MSNALDQQCINVLRFLSVDMVQQANSGHPGLPLGAAPMAYALWTRHLT' A
#
# COMPACT_ATOMS: atom_id res chain seq x y z
N MET A 1 1.76 3.97 -18.53
CA MET A 1 0.62 3.06 -18.29
C MET A 1 0.97 2.21 -17.09
N SER A 2 0.30 2.39 -15.96
CA SER A 2 0.41 1.46 -14.83
C SER A 2 -0.26 0.16 -15.25
N ASN A 3 0.48 -0.95 -15.20
CA ASN A 3 -0.05 -2.25 -15.60
C ASN A 3 -1.15 -2.67 -14.61
N ALA A 4 -2.05 -3.56 -15.05
CA ALA A 4 -3.09 -4.11 -14.17
C ALA A 4 -2.50 -4.75 -12.90
N LEU A 5 -1.32 -5.36 -13.02
CA LEU A 5 -0.56 -5.90 -11.88
C LEU A 5 -0.11 -4.81 -10.90
N ASP A 6 0.31 -3.63 -11.36
CA ASP A 6 0.74 -2.54 -10.47
C ASP A 6 -0.44 -2.07 -9.61
N GLN A 7 -1.63 -1.93 -10.20
CA GLN A 7 -2.84 -1.57 -9.48
C GLN A 7 -3.25 -2.64 -8.45
N GLN A 8 -3.10 -3.92 -8.82
CA GLN A 8 -3.34 -5.02 -7.87
C GLN A 8 -2.35 -4.98 -6.71
N CYS A 9 -1.05 -4.78 -6.95
CA CYS A 9 -0.02 -4.66 -5.91
C CYS A 9 -0.32 -3.49 -4.96
N ILE A 10 -0.68 -2.32 -5.49
CA ILE A 10 -1.04 -1.15 -4.69
C ILE A 10 -2.28 -1.42 -3.84
N ASN A 11 -3.29 -2.09 -4.39
CA ASN A 11 -4.50 -2.45 -3.65
C ASN A 11 -4.22 -3.49 -2.56
N VAL A 12 -3.38 -4.49 -2.83
CA VAL A 12 -2.95 -5.46 -1.81
C VAL A 12 -2.23 -4.76 -0.65
N LEU A 13 -1.32 -3.82 -0.94
CA LEU A 13 -0.66 -3.00 0.08
C LEU A 13 -1.65 -2.23 0.96
N ARG A 14 -2.70 -1.67 0.37
CA ARG A 14 -3.76 -0.98 1.09
C ARG A 14 -4.52 -1.92 2.03
N PHE A 15 -4.99 -3.05 1.50
CA PHE A 15 -5.79 -4.00 2.28
C PHE A 15 -4.99 -4.67 3.38
N LEU A 16 -3.73 -5.04 3.13
CA LEU A 16 -2.83 -5.58 4.17
C LEU A 16 -2.59 -4.57 5.29
N SER A 17 -2.38 -3.29 4.94
CA SER A 17 -2.19 -2.25 5.95
C SER A 17 -3.44 -2.03 6.80
N VAL A 18 -4.62 -2.08 6.19
CA VAL A 18 -5.90 -1.99 6.90
C VAL A 18 -6.10 -3.21 7.80
N ASP A 19 -5.88 -4.41 7.29
CA ASP A 19 -6.04 -5.66 8.04
C ASP A 19 -5.10 -5.74 9.24
N MET A 20 -3.84 -5.33 9.06
CA MET A 20 -2.87 -5.23 10.16
C MET A 20 -3.28 -4.21 11.23
N VAL A 21 -3.79 -3.03 10.83
CA VAL A 21 -4.27 -2.01 11.78
C VAL A 21 -5.49 -2.51 12.54
N GLN A 22 -6.40 -3.21 11.86
CA GLN A 22 -7.57 -3.83 12.47
C GLN A 22 -7.17 -4.95 13.43
N GLN A 23 -6.23 -5.82 13.04
CA GLN A 23 -5.71 -6.89 13.90
C GLN A 23 -4.96 -6.35 15.12
N ALA A 24 -4.21 -5.25 14.96
CA ALA A 24 -3.53 -4.57 16.06
C ALA A 24 -4.49 -3.78 16.98
N ASN A 25 -5.77 -3.64 16.61
CA ASN A 25 -6.80 -2.86 17.32
C ASN A 25 -6.37 -1.41 17.62
N SER A 26 -5.40 -0.89 16.86
CA SER A 26 -4.74 0.39 17.11
C SER A 26 -4.00 0.84 15.85
N GLY A 27 -4.22 2.09 15.45
CA GLY A 27 -3.59 2.70 14.26
C GLY A 27 -4.54 3.57 13.45
N HIS A 28 -4.01 4.26 12.44
CA HIS A 28 -4.78 5.12 11.53
C HIS A 28 -4.67 4.59 10.08
N PRO A 29 -5.72 3.95 9.54
CA PRO A 29 -5.70 3.35 8.20
C PRO A 29 -5.68 4.39 7.07
N GLY A 30 -5.93 5.67 7.37
CA GLY A 30 -6.00 6.73 6.36
C GLY A 30 -4.68 7.00 5.63
N LEU A 31 -3.53 6.89 6.33
CA LEU A 31 -2.23 7.18 5.74
C LEU A 31 -1.75 6.08 4.77
N PRO A 32 -1.87 4.77 5.07
CA PRO A 32 -1.57 3.71 4.11
C PRO A 32 -2.43 3.76 2.83
N LEU A 33 -3.69 4.17 2.93
CA LEU A 33 -4.60 4.25 1.76
C LEU A 33 -4.15 5.29 0.72
N GLY A 34 -3.69 6.46 1.20
CA GLY A 34 -3.18 7.54 0.35
C GLY A 34 -1.74 7.35 -0.11
N ALA A 35 -0.89 6.78 0.76
CA ALA A 35 0.55 6.64 0.49
C ALA A 35 0.94 5.38 -0.30
N ALA A 36 0.07 4.35 -0.38
CA ALA A 36 0.35 3.11 -1.11
C ALA A 36 0.92 3.27 -2.54
N PRO A 37 0.37 4.13 -3.43
CA PRO A 37 0.93 4.31 -4.78
C PRO A 37 2.33 4.96 -4.76
N MET A 38 2.59 5.86 -3.81
CA MET A 38 3.89 6.51 -3.66
C MET A 38 4.92 5.52 -3.10
N ALA A 39 4.53 4.73 -2.10
CA ALA A 39 5.36 3.67 -1.53
C ALA A 39 5.72 2.60 -2.57
N TYR A 40 4.76 2.18 -3.40
CA TYR A 40 5.01 1.24 -4.49
C TYR A 40 6.02 1.79 -5.50
N ALA A 41 5.88 3.04 -5.92
CA ALA A 41 6.81 3.67 -6.87
C ALA A 41 8.22 3.88 -6.30
N LEU A 42 8.33 4.20 -5.01
CA LEU A 42 9.62 4.31 -4.33
C LEU A 42 10.29 2.94 -4.23
N TRP A 43 9.55 1.93 -3.75
CA TRP A 43 10.07 0.58 -3.52
C TRP A 43 10.45 -0.15 -4.82
N THR A 44 9.63 -0.07 -5.86
CA THR A 44 9.87 -0.83 -7.10
C THR A 44 10.85 -0.16 -8.07
N ARG A 45 11.08 1.15 -7.93
CA ARG A 45 11.88 1.92 -8.92
C ARG A 45 13.10 2.62 -8.34
N HIS A 46 13.17 2.82 -7.02
CA HIS A 46 14.21 3.66 -6.40
C HIS A 46 14.92 2.99 -5.22
N LEU A 47 14.31 2.01 -4.55
CA LEU A 47 15.02 1.12 -3.62
C LEU A 47 15.40 -0.17 -4.35
N THR A 48 16.66 -0.25 -4.76
CA THR A 48 17.35 -1.50 -5.14
C THR A 48 18.24 -1.96 -4.00
#